data_AF-A0A6P6DJX9-F1
#
_entry.id   AF-A0A6P6DJX9-F1
#
_cell.length_a   1.000
_cell.length_b   1.000
_cell.length_c   1.000
_cell.angle_alpha   90.00
_cell.angle_beta   90.00
_cell.angle_gamma   90.00
#
_symmetry.space_group_name_H-M   'P 1'
#
loop_
_entity.id
_entity.type
_entity.pdbx_description
1 polymer ?
#
loop_
_entity_poly.entity_id
_entity_poly.type
_entity_poly.pdbx_seq_one_letter_code
_entity_poly.pdbx_strand_id
1 'polypeptide(L)'
;MGRPALLLLLLPGVLICAPGSWALLCLQCKSRGPCQEEMCAPGQDLCRTTAMRVWEEEELEVVERGCTHAEKSNRTMSYRRGSQIISLTETVCGSDLCNKPRLGRQRTFSMGRYLECVSCTSSDMSCERGREQSLQCRHPREQCLDVVTYDNLKVNVKDEHHTRGCGFLPGCPGPTGFHNHHSFHYLQCCNRTNCNRGPVIQLQNLPPNGVQCYSCEGNSTHGCSSNESSLVDCRGPMDQCLQATGPIGLGNETFTVRGCVTASWCHDSHMSDIFSLTRLSISCCKGTGCNHPASDIQYRSGGAPRPGPVPLSLASTLLVIIRLWGGVLLWT
;
A
#
# COMPACT_ATOMS: atom_id res chain seq x y z
N MET A 1 -8.21 -69.56 34.32
CA MET A 1 -8.70 -68.25 34.81
C MET A 1 -7.61 -67.22 34.58
N GLY A 2 -7.64 -66.56 33.42
CA GLY A 2 -6.64 -65.58 33.01
C GLY A 2 -6.93 -64.22 33.63
N ARG A 3 -5.91 -63.59 34.21
CA ARG A 3 -5.93 -62.17 34.60
C ARG A 3 -5.27 -61.36 33.47
N PRO A 4 -5.94 -60.36 32.88
CA PRO A 4 -5.32 -59.54 31.85
C PRO A 4 -4.43 -58.48 32.50
N ALA A 5 -3.22 -58.30 31.96
CA ALA A 5 -2.33 -57.21 32.29
C ALA A 5 -2.84 -55.92 31.65
N LEU A 6 -3.17 -54.92 32.48
CA LEU A 6 -3.60 -53.59 32.04
C LEU A 6 -2.34 -52.78 31.64
N LEU A 7 -2.06 -52.69 30.34
CA LEU A 7 -1.01 -51.80 29.81
C LEU A 7 -1.55 -50.35 29.86
N LEU A 8 -1.08 -49.55 30.83
CA LEU A 8 -1.28 -48.10 30.79
C LEU A 8 -0.37 -47.49 29.70
N LEU A 9 -0.96 -47.15 28.56
CA LEU A 9 -0.33 -46.32 27.53
C LEU A 9 -0.28 -44.87 28.03
N LEU A 10 0.87 -44.43 28.52
CA LEU A 10 1.18 -43.03 28.77
C LEU A 10 1.51 -42.35 27.42
N LEU A 11 0.53 -41.63 26.86
CA LEU A 11 0.73 -40.70 25.75
C LEU A 11 1.33 -39.39 26.30
N PRO A 12 2.53 -38.96 25.88
CA PRO A 12 3.01 -37.62 26.20
C PRO A 12 2.27 -36.62 25.32
N GLY A 13 1.33 -35.89 25.91
CA GLY A 13 0.71 -34.73 25.29
C GLY A 13 1.77 -33.65 25.07
N VAL A 14 2.32 -33.60 23.85
CA VAL A 14 3.08 -32.44 23.39
C VAL A 14 2.08 -31.29 23.28
N LEU A 15 2.07 -30.43 24.30
CA LEU A 15 1.46 -29.11 24.19
C LEU A 15 2.30 -28.36 23.14
N ILE A 16 1.89 -28.44 21.88
CA ILE A 16 2.37 -27.54 20.84
C ILE A 16 1.83 -26.17 21.24
N CYS A 17 2.60 -25.45 22.06
CA CYS A 17 2.43 -24.02 22.22
C CYS A 17 2.74 -23.44 20.84
N ALA A 18 1.71 -23.30 20.00
CA ALA A 18 1.79 -22.41 18.87
C ALA A 18 2.30 -21.08 19.44
N PRO A 19 3.36 -20.48 18.87
CA PRO A 19 3.71 -19.12 19.25
C PRO A 19 2.46 -18.29 18.98
N GLY A 20 1.74 -17.93 20.03
CA GLY A 20 0.69 -16.93 19.91
C GLY A 20 1.35 -15.75 19.23
N SER A 21 0.81 -15.25 18.12
CA SER A 21 1.22 -13.95 17.62
C SER A 21 0.88 -12.96 18.74
N TRP A 22 1.87 -12.54 19.54
CA TRP A 22 1.67 -11.49 20.53
C TRP A 22 1.27 -10.27 19.70
N ALA A 23 0.05 -9.77 19.88
CA ALA A 23 -0.39 -8.62 19.12
C ALA A 23 0.43 -7.41 19.57
N LEU A 24 0.91 -6.63 18.60
CA LEU A 24 1.71 -5.43 18.82
C LEU A 24 0.96 -4.47 19.74
N LEU A 25 1.65 -3.89 20.72
CA LEU A 25 1.10 -2.86 21.59
C LEU A 25 1.60 -1.47 21.16
N CYS A 26 0.72 -0.49 20.99
CA CYS A 26 1.09 0.87 20.62
C CYS A 26 0.49 1.90 21.57
N LEU A 27 1.09 3.09 21.64
CA LEU A 27 0.49 4.24 22.32
C LEU A 27 -0.54 4.88 21.39
N GLN A 28 -1.80 4.97 21.83
CA GLN A 28 -2.89 5.65 21.16
C GLN A 28 -3.09 7.03 21.77
N CYS A 29 -2.92 8.08 20.95
CA CYS A 29 -3.10 9.47 21.36
C CYS A 29 -3.99 10.18 20.33
N LYS A 30 -5.11 10.76 20.80
CA LYS A 30 -5.91 11.71 20.01
C LYS A 30 -5.28 13.11 20.09
N SER A 31 -5.69 14.01 19.20
CA SER A 31 -5.29 15.43 19.23
C SER A 31 -5.58 16.15 20.55
N ARG A 32 -6.56 15.67 21.33
CA ARG A 32 -6.87 16.13 22.70
C ARG A 32 -7.09 14.95 23.64
N GLY A 33 -6.64 15.10 24.88
CA GLY A 33 -6.84 14.13 25.96
C GLY A 33 -5.62 13.25 26.25
N PRO A 34 -5.72 12.36 27.25
CA PRO A 34 -4.63 11.49 27.65
C PRO A 34 -4.38 10.38 26.61
N CYS A 35 -3.11 9.97 26.48
CA CYS A 35 -2.75 8.80 25.70
C CYS A 35 -3.00 7.50 26.49
N GLN A 36 -3.33 6.43 25.79
CA GLN A 36 -3.55 5.09 26.36
C GLN A 36 -2.79 4.05 25.56
N GLU A 37 -2.52 2.90 26.16
CA GLU A 37 -1.94 1.76 25.45
C GLU A 37 -3.06 1.00 24.72
N GLU A 38 -2.82 0.62 23.48
CA GLU A 38 -3.78 -0.07 22.60
C GLU A 38 -3.12 -1.33 22.03
N MET A 39 -3.84 -2.45 22.11
CA MET A 39 -3.46 -3.70 21.45
C MET A 39 -3.91 -3.63 19.99
N CYS A 40 -2.97 -3.74 19.06
CA CYS A 40 -3.24 -3.59 17.64
C CYS A 40 -4.08 -4.76 17.08
N ALA A 41 -4.99 -4.43 16.18
CA ALA A 41 -5.81 -5.42 15.51
C ALA A 41 -4.99 -6.28 14.52
N PRO A 42 -5.46 -7.48 14.15
CA PRO A 42 -4.79 -8.30 13.13
C PRO A 42 -4.57 -7.52 11.83
N GLY A 43 -3.33 -7.52 11.31
CA GLY A 43 -2.93 -6.76 10.13
C GLY A 43 -2.54 -5.30 10.39
N GLN A 44 -2.46 -4.90 11.66
CA GLN A 44 -1.85 -3.64 12.09
C GLN A 44 -0.51 -3.92 12.78
N ASP A 45 0.54 -4.09 11.96
CA ASP A 45 1.85 -4.56 12.42
C ASP A 45 2.84 -3.42 12.71
N LEU A 46 2.36 -2.17 12.72
CA LEU A 46 3.18 -0.98 12.98
C LEU A 46 2.47 -0.03 13.96
N CYS A 47 3.25 0.66 14.79
CA CYS A 47 2.84 1.88 15.47
C CYS A 47 3.16 3.10 14.61
N ARG A 48 2.27 4.08 14.59
CA ARG A 48 2.49 5.39 13.95
C ARG A 48 2.53 6.54 14.94
N THR A 49 3.25 7.59 14.55
CA THR A 49 3.15 8.95 15.09
C THR A 49 3.01 9.92 13.93
N THR A 50 1.89 10.64 13.89
CA THR A 50 1.61 11.68 12.90
C THR A 50 1.65 13.03 13.60
N ALA A 51 2.49 13.95 13.11
CA ALA A 51 2.64 15.29 13.66
C ALA A 51 2.36 16.33 12.58
N MET A 52 1.48 17.27 12.90
CA MET A 52 1.22 18.47 12.10
C MET A 52 1.73 19.68 12.87
N ARG A 53 2.62 20.45 12.23
CA ARG A 53 3.19 21.68 12.77
C ARG A 53 2.80 22.84 11.89
N VAL A 54 2.28 23.90 12.47
CA VAL A 54 1.97 25.15 11.77
C VAL A 54 2.82 26.24 12.38
N TRP A 55 3.62 26.89 11.54
CA TRP A 55 4.53 27.96 11.93
C TRP A 55 4.08 29.27 11.30
N GLU A 56 3.93 30.32 12.11
CA GLU A 56 3.70 31.69 11.64
C GLU A 56 4.56 32.66 12.46
N GLU A 57 4.12 32.96 13.67
CA GLU A 57 4.90 33.65 14.71
C GLU A 57 5.23 32.70 15.87
N GLU A 58 4.23 31.88 16.26
CA GLU A 58 4.37 30.77 17.20
C GLU A 58 4.26 29.42 16.48
N GLU A 59 4.81 28.36 17.07
CA GLU A 59 4.66 26.98 16.58
C GLU A 59 3.45 26.33 17.27
N LEU A 60 2.46 25.94 16.47
CA LEU A 60 1.39 25.05 16.92
C LEU A 60 1.71 23.63 16.46
N GLU A 61 1.77 22.68 17.40
CA GLU A 61 2.01 21.27 17.12
C GLU A 61 0.82 20.40 17.58
N VAL A 62 0.30 19.59 16.65
CA VAL A 62 -0.71 18.56 16.92
C VAL A 62 -0.08 17.20 16.64
N VAL A 63 -0.13 16.29 17.61
CA VAL A 63 0.44 14.94 17.48
C VAL A 63 -0.62 13.89 17.75
N GLU A 64 -0.76 12.96 16.81
CA GLU A 64 -1.58 11.76 16.95
C GLU A 64 -0.71 10.52 16.89
N ARG A 65 -1.12 9.48 17.62
CA ARG A 65 -0.42 8.20 17.68
C ARG A 65 -1.41 7.06 17.68
N GLY A 66 -1.00 5.90 17.17
CA GLY A 66 -1.82 4.69 17.19
C GLY A 66 -1.23 3.52 16.45
N CYS A 67 -2.00 2.43 16.36
CA CYS A 67 -1.72 1.30 15.48
C CYS A 67 -1.94 1.67 14.00
N THR A 68 -1.21 1.01 13.10
CA THR A 68 -1.32 1.20 11.65
C THR A 68 -0.86 -0.03 10.87
N HIS A 69 -1.18 -0.06 9.58
CA HIS A 69 -0.92 -1.19 8.69
C HIS A 69 0.52 -1.21 8.18
N ALA A 70 0.99 -2.40 7.80
CA ALA A 70 2.37 -2.65 7.39
C ALA A 70 2.79 -1.87 6.12
N GLU A 71 1.84 -1.45 5.30
CA GLU A 71 2.10 -0.68 4.08
C GLU A 71 2.54 0.76 4.38
N LYS A 72 2.32 1.29 5.59
CA LYS A 72 2.71 2.67 5.93
C LYS A 72 4.22 2.82 6.09
N SER A 73 4.71 4.02 5.78
CA SER A 73 6.15 4.33 5.78
C SER A 73 6.45 5.72 6.35
N ASN A 74 7.72 5.97 6.67
CA ASN A 74 8.17 7.26 7.15
C ASN A 74 8.10 8.29 6.01
N ARG A 75 7.43 9.41 6.28
CA ARG A 75 7.24 10.47 5.28
C ARG A 75 7.19 11.86 5.91
N THR A 76 7.57 12.85 5.13
CA THR A 76 7.54 14.26 5.53
C THR A 76 7.14 15.13 4.36
N MET A 77 6.41 16.20 4.65
CA MET A 77 6.03 17.20 3.67
C MET A 77 5.87 18.55 4.36
N SER A 78 6.51 19.58 3.83
CA SER A 78 6.41 20.95 4.33
C SER A 78 6.15 21.91 3.18
N TYR A 79 5.21 22.82 3.37
CA TYR A 79 4.79 23.78 2.35
C TYR A 79 4.32 25.09 2.96
N ARG A 80 4.25 26.14 2.14
CA ARG A 80 3.76 27.46 2.51
C ARG A 80 2.29 27.63 2.14
N ARG A 81 1.55 28.27 3.04
CA ARG A 81 0.19 28.78 2.82
C ARG A 81 0.12 30.21 3.35
N GLY A 82 0.12 31.19 2.45
CA GLY A 82 0.33 32.60 2.82
C GLY A 82 1.65 32.80 3.59
N SER A 83 1.56 33.40 4.78
CA SER A 83 2.67 33.60 5.74
C SER A 83 3.07 32.31 6.46
N GLN A 84 2.19 31.32 6.52
CA GLN A 84 2.35 30.13 7.36
C GLN A 84 3.19 29.05 6.67
N ILE A 85 3.97 28.29 7.45
CA ILE A 85 4.61 27.06 7.02
C ILE A 85 3.92 25.89 7.71
N ILE A 86 3.30 25.02 6.91
CA ILE A 86 2.68 23.78 7.38
C ILE A 86 3.69 22.65 7.17
N SER A 87 3.93 21.85 8.19
CA SER A 87 4.81 20.68 8.15
C SER A 87 4.08 19.45 8.68
N LEU A 88 3.99 18.43 7.85
CA LEU A 88 3.39 17.14 8.10
C LEU A 88 4.51 16.10 8.20
N THR A 89 4.53 15.33 9.28
CA THR A 89 5.48 14.23 9.48
C THR A 89 4.74 13.01 9.97
N GLU A 90 4.98 11.87 9.33
CA GLU A 90 4.52 10.59 9.81
C GLU A 90 5.71 9.64 9.95
N THR A 91 5.80 9.00 11.11
CA THR A 91 6.84 8.03 11.42
C THR A 91 6.22 6.74 11.91
N VAL A 92 6.80 5.61 11.50
CA VAL A 92 6.33 4.26 11.81
C VAL A 92 7.44 3.41 12.42
N CYS A 93 7.06 2.45 13.26
CA CYS A 93 7.96 1.48 13.89
C CYS A 93 7.18 0.21 14.30
N GLY A 94 7.85 -0.95 14.36
CA GLY A 94 7.20 -2.26 14.52
C GLY A 94 7.51 -3.00 15.82
N SER A 95 7.73 -2.28 16.93
CA SER A 95 7.98 -2.90 18.24
C SER A 95 7.08 -2.30 19.31
N ASP A 96 6.82 -3.04 20.39
CA ASP A 96 5.90 -2.61 21.44
C ASP A 96 6.24 -1.21 21.97
N LEU A 97 5.21 -0.37 22.00
CA LEU A 97 5.22 1.00 22.49
C LEU A 97 6.33 1.88 21.89
N CYS A 98 6.82 1.55 20.68
CA CYS A 98 7.93 2.26 20.04
C CYS A 98 7.62 3.72 19.70
N ASN A 99 6.33 4.06 19.60
CA ASN A 99 5.83 5.41 19.36
C ASN A 99 5.70 6.26 20.64
N LYS A 100 6.07 5.73 21.82
CA LYS A 100 6.09 6.47 23.08
C LYS A 100 7.10 7.65 22.98
N PRO A 101 6.71 8.87 23.39
CA PRO A 101 7.60 10.01 23.33
C PRO A 101 8.86 9.77 24.17
N ARG A 102 10.03 10.01 23.56
CA ARG A 102 11.31 9.97 24.29
C ARG A 102 11.51 11.31 24.99
N LEU A 103 11.60 11.28 26.32
CA LEU A 103 11.96 12.45 27.13
C LEU A 103 13.37 12.94 26.73
N GLY A 104 13.54 14.23 26.49
CA GLY A 104 14.85 14.88 26.36
C GLY A 104 15.44 15.05 24.96
N ARG A 105 14.74 14.70 23.88
CA ARG A 105 15.22 14.99 22.51
C ARG A 105 14.51 16.19 21.90
N GLN A 106 14.87 17.39 22.36
CA GLN A 106 14.71 18.59 21.55
C GLN A 106 15.54 18.35 20.27
N ARG A 107 14.89 18.19 19.12
CA ARG A 107 15.61 18.18 17.85
C ARG A 107 16.12 19.59 17.62
N THR A 108 17.35 19.84 18.02
CA THR A 108 18.15 20.96 17.51
C THR A 108 18.42 20.68 16.05
N PHE A 109 17.50 21.11 15.18
CA PHE A 109 17.83 21.21 13.77
C PHE A 109 18.88 22.31 13.64
N SER A 110 20.13 21.90 13.45
CA SER A 110 21.20 22.79 13.02
C SER A 110 20.70 23.51 11.77
N MET A 111 20.66 24.84 11.83
CA MET A 111 20.25 25.71 10.75
C MET A 111 21.32 25.69 9.65
N GLY A 112 21.39 24.58 8.92
CA GLY A 112 22.18 24.45 7.70
C GLY A 112 21.40 25.05 6.53
N ARG A 113 22.09 25.68 5.58
CA ARG A 113 21.46 26.07 4.32
C ARG A 113 21.21 24.83 3.45
N TYR A 114 20.11 24.14 3.70
CA TYR A 114 19.68 23.00 2.89
C TYR A 114 19.03 23.47 1.59
N LEU A 115 18.61 22.49 0.78
CA LEU A 115 17.92 22.66 -0.50
C LEU A 115 16.80 23.71 -0.40
N GLU A 116 16.72 24.59 -1.39
CA GLU A 116 15.63 25.56 -1.53
C GLU A 116 14.69 25.10 -2.65
N CYS A 117 13.40 25.14 -2.38
CA CYS A 117 12.35 24.65 -3.27
C CYS A 117 11.26 25.71 -3.44
N VAL A 118 10.51 25.59 -4.54
CA VAL A 118 9.26 26.33 -4.71
C VAL A 118 8.19 25.74 -3.80
N SER A 119 7.34 26.58 -3.23
CA SER A 119 6.25 26.16 -2.36
C SER A 119 4.98 26.97 -2.57
N CYS A 120 3.87 26.25 -2.60
CA CYS A 120 2.51 26.77 -2.78
C CYS A 120 1.51 25.68 -2.38
N THR A 121 0.23 26.05 -2.31
CA THR A 121 -0.87 25.13 -2.03
C THR A 121 -2.17 25.59 -2.70
N SER A 122 -3.09 24.67 -2.96
CA SER A 122 -4.40 24.98 -3.56
C SER A 122 -5.36 25.70 -2.61
N SER A 123 -5.25 25.52 -1.29
CA SER A 123 -6.20 26.09 -0.32
C SER A 123 -6.20 27.60 -0.28
N ASP A 124 -5.07 28.25 -0.59
CA ASP A 124 -4.97 29.70 -0.74
C ASP A 124 -4.85 30.15 -2.21
N MET A 125 -5.04 29.21 -3.15
CA MET A 125 -4.91 29.39 -4.60
C MET A 125 -3.52 29.87 -5.03
N SER A 126 -2.48 29.67 -4.23
CA SER A 126 -1.14 30.17 -4.54
C SER A 126 -0.48 29.42 -5.69
N CYS A 127 -0.73 28.11 -5.83
CA CYS A 127 -0.21 27.33 -6.95
C CYS A 127 -0.87 27.74 -8.28
N GLU A 128 -2.19 27.81 -8.31
CA GLU A 128 -2.99 28.08 -9.51
C GLU A 128 -2.80 29.51 -10.01
N ARG A 129 -2.59 30.47 -9.09
CA ARG A 129 -2.36 31.89 -9.42
C ARG A 129 -0.90 32.23 -9.64
N GLY A 130 0.01 31.26 -9.57
CA GLY A 130 1.46 31.49 -9.72
C GLY A 130 2.06 32.39 -8.64
N ARG A 131 1.48 32.40 -7.43
CA ARG A 131 1.95 33.16 -6.26
C ARG A 131 2.87 32.30 -5.39
N GLU A 132 3.73 31.55 -6.06
CA GLU A 132 4.63 30.59 -5.43
C GLU A 132 5.71 31.32 -4.62
N GLN A 133 6.11 30.73 -3.50
CA GLN A 133 7.12 31.27 -2.60
C GLN A 133 8.31 30.32 -2.46
N SER A 134 9.47 30.85 -2.08
CA SER A 134 10.61 30.01 -1.72
C SER A 134 10.44 29.38 -0.33
N LEU A 135 10.80 28.10 -0.22
CA LEU A 135 10.88 27.37 1.04
C LEU A 135 12.22 26.67 1.15
N GLN A 136 12.94 26.94 2.24
CA GLN A 136 14.15 26.22 2.57
C GLN A 136 13.80 24.94 3.33
N CYS A 137 14.29 23.81 2.83
CA CYS A 137 14.11 22.51 3.45
C CYS A 137 14.84 22.47 4.81
N ARG A 138 14.36 21.62 5.73
CA ARG A 138 14.88 21.55 7.11
C ARG A 138 15.76 20.32 7.35
N HIS A 139 15.76 19.36 6.43
CA HIS A 139 16.58 18.15 6.52
C HIS A 139 17.39 17.93 5.24
N PRO A 140 18.60 17.36 5.33
CA PRO A 140 19.44 17.08 4.17
C PRO A 140 18.90 15.97 3.26
N ARG A 141 17.93 15.17 3.74
CA ARG A 141 17.27 14.12 2.95
C ARG A 141 16.00 14.61 2.25
N GLU A 142 15.54 15.82 2.55
CA GLU A 142 14.38 16.41 1.89
C GLU A 142 14.73 16.79 0.44
N GLN A 143 13.75 16.59 -0.43
CA GLN A 143 13.76 16.92 -1.85
C GLN A 143 12.66 17.95 -2.11
N CYS A 144 12.74 18.62 -3.25
CA CYS A 144 11.63 19.41 -3.74
C CYS A 144 10.52 18.49 -4.24
N LEU A 145 9.29 18.75 -3.82
CA LEU A 145 8.11 17.96 -4.13
C LEU A 145 7.10 18.79 -4.93
N ASP A 146 6.40 18.11 -5.82
CA ASP A 146 5.20 18.58 -6.51
C ASP A 146 4.17 17.45 -6.46
N VAL A 147 3.09 17.66 -5.71
CA VAL A 147 2.07 16.65 -5.39
C VAL A 147 0.72 17.10 -5.90
N VAL A 148 0.11 16.29 -6.76
CA VAL A 148 -1.25 16.50 -7.27
C VAL A 148 -2.16 15.40 -6.74
N THR A 149 -3.33 15.77 -6.25
CA THR A 149 -4.37 14.86 -5.79
C THR A 149 -5.74 15.37 -6.23
N TYR A 150 -6.34 14.65 -7.16
CA TYR A 150 -7.67 14.94 -7.67
C TYR A 150 -8.50 13.66 -7.58
N ASP A 151 -9.67 13.76 -6.94
CA ASP A 151 -10.59 12.65 -6.72
C ASP A 151 -12.01 13.20 -6.85
N ASN A 152 -12.73 12.78 -7.90
CA ASN A 152 -14.09 13.23 -8.17
C ASN A 152 -15.16 12.56 -7.31
N LEU A 153 -14.83 11.48 -6.61
CA LEU A 153 -15.79 10.71 -5.80
C LEU A 153 -15.80 11.16 -4.33
N LYS A 154 -14.72 11.78 -3.85
CA LYS A 154 -14.68 12.40 -2.51
C LYS A 154 -15.32 13.80 -2.52
N VAL A 155 -16.66 13.82 -2.47
CA VAL A 155 -17.50 15.04 -2.48
C VAL A 155 -17.28 15.97 -1.27
N ASN A 156 -16.42 15.66 -0.29
CA ASN A 156 -16.36 16.45 0.96
C ASN A 156 -15.04 16.48 1.73
N VAL A 157 -13.90 16.13 1.12
CA VAL A 157 -12.61 16.24 1.80
C VAL A 157 -11.87 17.46 1.26
N LYS A 158 -11.59 18.43 2.14
CA LYS A 158 -10.75 19.62 1.87
C LYS A 158 -9.27 19.23 1.73
N ASP A 159 -8.97 18.19 0.96
CA ASP A 159 -7.59 17.82 0.66
C ASP A 159 -7.04 18.79 -0.39
N GLU A 160 -5.78 19.19 -0.22
CA GLU A 160 -5.09 20.08 -1.13
C GLU A 160 -4.95 19.41 -2.50
N HIS A 161 -5.56 20.00 -3.54
CA HIS A 161 -5.47 19.42 -4.89
C HIS A 161 -4.07 19.48 -5.47
N HIS A 162 -3.32 20.53 -5.11
CA HIS A 162 -1.96 20.75 -5.54
C HIS A 162 -1.16 21.33 -4.39
N THR A 163 0.04 20.79 -4.19
CA THR A 163 0.96 21.32 -3.18
C THR A 163 2.40 21.15 -3.63
N ARG A 164 3.20 22.19 -3.39
CA ARG A 164 4.65 22.19 -3.62
C ARG A 164 5.40 22.51 -2.34
N GLY A 165 6.57 21.92 -2.18
CA GLY A 165 7.43 22.26 -1.06
C GLY A 165 8.59 21.29 -0.89
N CYS A 166 8.95 21.06 0.37
CA CYS A 166 10.06 20.20 0.78
C CYS A 166 9.55 18.91 1.41
N GLY A 167 10.21 17.79 1.19
CA GLY A 167 9.85 16.57 1.90
C GLY A 167 10.55 15.32 1.41
N PHE A 168 10.12 14.20 1.98
CA PHE A 168 10.46 12.87 1.53
C PHE A 168 9.17 12.05 1.56
N LEU A 169 8.71 11.63 0.40
CA LEU A 169 7.52 10.80 0.23
C LEU A 169 7.93 9.46 -0.43
N PRO A 170 7.16 8.39 -0.19
CA PRO A 170 7.29 7.14 -0.96
C PRO A 170 7.22 7.42 -2.45
N GLY A 171 7.94 6.65 -3.28
CA GLY A 171 8.03 6.90 -4.71
C GLY A 171 9.01 8.02 -5.13
N CYS A 172 9.73 8.65 -4.18
CA CYS A 172 10.90 9.48 -4.50
C CYS A 172 12.20 8.64 -4.55
N PRO A 173 13.10 8.86 -5.54
CA PRO A 173 13.02 9.83 -6.62
C PRO A 173 11.98 9.44 -7.69
N GLY A 174 11.06 10.36 -8.00
CA GLY A 174 9.94 10.15 -8.92
C GLY A 174 10.28 10.44 -10.40
N PRO A 175 9.28 10.50 -11.29
CA PRO A 175 7.85 10.55 -10.99
C PRO A 175 7.23 9.22 -10.58
N THR A 176 6.12 9.31 -9.85
CA THR A 176 5.18 8.22 -9.61
C THR A 176 3.77 8.78 -9.77
N GLY A 177 2.85 8.00 -10.34
CA GLY A 177 1.50 8.48 -10.58
C GLY A 177 0.49 7.39 -10.92
N PHE A 178 -0.77 7.73 -10.71
CA PHE A 178 -1.96 6.96 -11.04
C PHE A 178 -2.99 7.88 -11.67
N HIS A 179 -3.68 7.40 -12.70
CA HIS A 179 -4.92 8.01 -13.13
C HIS A 179 -5.92 6.99 -13.67
N ASN A 180 -7.19 7.33 -13.52
CA ASN A 180 -8.30 6.65 -14.15
C ASN A 180 -9.37 7.69 -14.51
N HIS A 181 -10.61 7.28 -14.74
CA HIS A 181 -11.70 8.20 -15.09
C HIS A 181 -12.06 9.20 -13.99
N HIS A 182 -11.88 8.84 -12.72
CA HIS A 182 -12.36 9.62 -11.57
C HIS A 182 -11.24 10.32 -10.80
N SER A 183 -10.04 9.76 -10.83
CA SER A 183 -8.96 10.14 -9.94
C SER A 183 -7.65 10.33 -10.69
N PHE A 184 -6.87 11.34 -10.26
CA PHE A 184 -5.53 11.61 -10.74
C PHE A 184 -4.62 11.97 -9.57
N HIS A 185 -3.57 11.17 -9.40
CA HIS A 185 -2.56 11.39 -8.38
C HIS A 185 -1.18 11.35 -9.02
N TYR A 186 -0.37 12.35 -8.69
CA TYR A 186 0.95 12.48 -9.28
C TYR A 186 1.92 13.06 -8.26
N LEU A 187 3.10 12.47 -8.17
CA LEU A 187 4.19 12.92 -7.34
C LEU A 187 5.44 13.04 -8.19
N GLN A 188 5.99 14.25 -8.24
CA GLN A 188 7.32 14.52 -8.79
C GLN A 188 8.25 14.94 -7.65
N CYS A 189 9.44 14.35 -7.62
CA CYS A 189 10.48 14.73 -6.68
C CYS A 189 11.76 15.09 -7.44
N CYS A 190 12.53 16.04 -6.92
CA CYS A 190 13.81 16.43 -7.50
C CYS A 190 14.73 17.07 -6.44
N ASN A 191 16.04 17.03 -6.68
CA ASN A 191 17.07 17.34 -5.69
C ASN A 191 17.95 18.55 -6.05
N ARG A 192 17.44 19.47 -6.89
CA ARG A 192 18.15 20.70 -7.29
C ARG A 192 17.34 21.93 -6.86
N THR A 193 18.03 23.04 -6.60
CA THR A 193 17.37 24.27 -6.15
C THR A 193 16.24 24.67 -7.09
N ASN A 194 15.04 24.88 -6.54
CA ASN A 194 13.82 25.30 -7.26
C ASN A 194 13.45 24.44 -8.48
N CYS A 195 13.81 23.16 -8.47
CA CYS A 195 13.55 22.25 -9.60
C CYS A 195 12.08 21.87 -9.78
N ASN A 196 11.25 22.08 -8.75
CA ASN A 196 9.80 21.85 -8.78
C ASN A 196 9.01 23.08 -9.26
N ARG A 197 9.68 24.06 -9.87
CA ARG A 197 9.04 25.22 -10.51
C ARG A 197 8.39 24.81 -11.83
N GLY A 198 7.25 25.43 -12.16
CA GLY A 198 6.59 25.25 -13.45
C GLY A 198 5.09 25.49 -13.36
N PRO A 199 4.34 25.32 -14.46
CA PRO A 199 2.88 25.34 -14.39
C PRO A 199 2.36 24.20 -13.50
N VAL A 200 1.13 24.34 -13.01
CA VAL A 200 0.42 23.25 -12.30
C VAL A 200 0.29 22.05 -13.23
N ILE A 201 0.66 20.86 -12.72
CA ILE A 201 0.52 19.61 -13.47
C ILE A 201 -0.95 19.22 -13.46
N GLN A 202 -1.52 19.06 -14.66
CA GLN A 202 -2.87 18.55 -14.86
C GLN A 202 -2.81 17.35 -15.78
N LEU A 203 -3.71 16.38 -15.60
CA LEU A 203 -3.75 15.17 -16.43
C LEU A 203 -3.85 15.50 -17.93
N GLN A 204 -4.62 16.52 -18.30
CA GLN A 204 -4.79 16.94 -19.69
C GLN A 204 -3.50 17.47 -20.34
N ASN A 205 -2.58 17.99 -19.52
CA ASN A 205 -1.28 18.50 -19.98
C ASN A 205 -0.27 17.36 -20.24
N LEU A 206 -0.57 16.14 -19.77
CA LEU A 206 0.25 14.96 -20.04
C LEU A 206 -0.19 14.34 -21.37
N PRO A 207 0.75 14.11 -22.32
CA PRO A 207 0.43 13.55 -23.62
C PRO A 207 -0.04 12.09 -23.48
N PRO A 208 -1.00 11.62 -24.29
CA PRO A 208 -1.31 10.20 -24.38
C PRO A 208 -0.06 9.39 -24.74
N ASN A 209 0.12 8.23 -24.11
CA ASN A 209 1.28 7.36 -24.32
C ASN A 209 0.99 6.13 -25.20
N GLY A 210 -0.25 5.98 -25.68
CA GLY A 210 -0.67 4.91 -26.58
C GLY A 210 -1.12 3.61 -25.89
N VAL A 211 -1.05 3.54 -24.56
CA VAL A 211 -1.61 2.43 -23.78
C VAL A 211 -3.04 2.76 -23.39
N GLN A 212 -3.95 1.79 -23.40
CA GLN A 212 -5.28 1.94 -22.81
C GLN A 212 -5.47 0.90 -21.72
N CYS A 213 -6.06 1.30 -20.60
CA CYS A 213 -6.32 0.40 -19.46
C CYS A 213 -7.78 0.49 -19.04
N TYR A 214 -8.30 -0.59 -18.45
CA TYR A 214 -9.60 -0.53 -17.79
C TYR A 214 -9.51 0.38 -16.57
N SER A 215 -10.56 1.15 -16.35
CA SER A 215 -10.73 2.13 -15.30
C SER A 215 -12.02 1.82 -14.56
N CYS A 216 -11.92 1.76 -13.24
CA CYS A 216 -13.07 1.66 -12.35
C CYS A 216 -12.66 1.97 -10.92
N GLU A 217 -13.62 2.37 -10.10
CA GLU A 217 -13.49 2.48 -8.64
C GLU A 217 -14.80 2.01 -8.01
N GLY A 218 -14.71 1.08 -7.06
CA GLY A 218 -15.90 0.49 -6.45
C GLY A 218 -15.68 -0.94 -6.01
N ASN A 219 -16.74 -1.62 -5.62
CA ASN A 219 -16.67 -3.06 -5.36
C ASN A 219 -16.86 -3.85 -6.67
N SER A 220 -16.68 -5.17 -6.63
CA SER A 220 -16.75 -6.00 -7.84
C SER A 220 -18.14 -6.05 -8.50
N THR A 221 -19.18 -5.64 -7.78
CA THR A 221 -20.58 -5.65 -8.25
C THR A 221 -21.10 -4.27 -8.64
N HIS A 222 -20.54 -3.21 -8.08
CA HIS A 222 -20.93 -1.82 -8.23
C HIS A 222 -19.67 -0.96 -8.37
N GLY A 223 -19.56 -0.23 -9.47
CA GLY A 223 -18.42 0.61 -9.85
C GLY A 223 -17.36 -0.15 -10.63
N CYS A 224 -16.98 -1.38 -10.21
CA CYS A 224 -15.95 -2.20 -10.86
C CYS A 224 -16.49 -3.51 -11.47
N SER A 225 -17.78 -3.58 -11.81
CA SER A 225 -18.31 -4.69 -12.59
C SER A 225 -17.79 -4.68 -14.04
N SER A 226 -17.96 -5.77 -14.78
CA SER A 226 -17.56 -5.86 -16.20
C SER A 226 -18.25 -4.81 -17.09
N ASN A 227 -19.46 -4.38 -16.71
CA ASN A 227 -20.26 -3.46 -17.50
C ASN A 227 -20.00 -1.99 -17.13
N GLU A 228 -19.46 -1.74 -15.94
CA GLU A 228 -19.13 -0.38 -15.46
C GLU A 228 -17.65 -0.03 -15.68
N SER A 229 -16.80 -1.02 -15.95
CA SER A 229 -15.39 -0.80 -16.27
C SER A 229 -15.24 -0.29 -17.71
N SER A 230 -14.63 0.88 -17.87
CA SER A 230 -14.40 1.51 -19.19
C SER A 230 -12.90 1.61 -19.51
N LEU A 231 -12.55 1.64 -20.79
CA LEU A 231 -11.17 1.91 -21.21
C LEU A 231 -10.87 3.40 -21.11
N VAL A 232 -9.67 3.73 -20.63
CA VAL A 232 -9.13 5.09 -20.62
C VAL A 232 -7.76 5.13 -21.30
N ASP A 233 -7.49 6.23 -22.00
CA ASP A 233 -6.19 6.48 -22.62
C ASP A 233 -5.18 6.87 -21.56
N CYS A 234 -4.13 6.07 -21.42
CA CYS A 234 -3.04 6.36 -20.51
C CYS A 234 -2.21 7.56 -20.97
N ARG A 235 -1.67 8.32 -20.00
CA ARG A 235 -1.00 9.60 -20.24
C ARG A 235 0.31 9.72 -19.50
N GLY A 236 1.24 10.46 -20.07
CA GLY A 236 2.56 10.70 -19.50
C GLY A 236 3.30 9.39 -19.16
N PRO A 237 3.98 9.31 -18.01
CA PRO A 237 4.75 8.13 -17.63
C PRO A 237 3.89 6.97 -17.08
N MET A 238 2.57 7.13 -17.02
CA MET A 238 1.66 6.11 -16.47
C MET A 238 1.33 5.08 -17.56
N ASP A 239 2.28 4.20 -17.87
CA ASP A 239 2.27 3.29 -19.02
C ASP A 239 1.92 1.83 -18.70
N GLN A 240 1.53 1.53 -17.46
CA GLN A 240 1.11 0.20 -17.02
C GLN A 240 -0.34 0.20 -16.58
N CYS A 241 -1.02 -0.92 -16.78
CA CYS A 241 -2.36 -1.11 -16.24
C CYS A 241 -2.27 -1.71 -14.84
N LEU A 242 -3.04 -1.15 -13.91
CA LEU A 242 -3.14 -1.60 -12.53
C LEU A 242 -4.54 -2.15 -12.23
N GLN A 243 -4.56 -3.13 -11.35
CA GLN A 243 -5.70 -3.52 -10.54
C GLN A 243 -5.23 -3.64 -9.08
N ALA A 244 -5.89 -2.94 -8.17
CA ALA A 244 -5.71 -3.16 -6.74
C ALA A 244 -7.04 -3.48 -6.09
N THR A 245 -7.03 -4.46 -5.20
CA THR A 245 -8.20 -4.82 -4.40
C THR A 245 -7.80 -4.92 -2.93
N GLY A 246 -8.61 -4.35 -2.04
CA GLY A 246 -8.43 -4.45 -0.60
C GLY A 246 -9.64 -3.90 0.16
N PRO A 247 -9.79 -4.23 1.45
CA PRO A 247 -10.75 -3.56 2.32
C PRO A 247 -10.45 -2.06 2.48
N ILE A 248 -11.50 -1.23 2.51
CA ILE A 248 -11.39 0.20 2.84
C ILE A 248 -11.27 0.38 4.36
N GLY A 249 -10.17 0.97 4.83
CA GLY A 249 -9.94 1.28 6.24
C GLY A 249 -10.08 0.04 7.14
N LEU A 250 -10.91 0.15 8.18
CA LEU A 250 -11.24 -0.94 9.11
C LEU A 250 -12.51 -1.73 8.69
N GLY A 251 -13.08 -1.40 7.52
CA GLY A 251 -14.25 -2.09 7.01
C GLY A 251 -13.91 -3.47 6.44
N ASN A 252 -14.96 -4.29 6.24
CA ASN A 252 -14.85 -5.58 5.55
C ASN A 252 -15.29 -5.49 4.07
N GLU A 253 -15.72 -4.32 3.61
CA GLU A 253 -16.11 -4.14 2.22
C GLU A 253 -14.87 -4.05 1.33
N THR A 254 -14.79 -4.97 0.37
CA THR A 254 -13.71 -5.01 -0.61
C THR A 254 -13.93 -3.97 -1.67
N PHE A 255 -12.93 -3.12 -1.86
CA PHE A 255 -12.91 -2.10 -2.89
C PHE A 255 -11.80 -2.40 -3.88
N THR A 256 -12.11 -2.17 -5.14
CA THR A 256 -11.24 -2.40 -6.29
C THR A 256 -11.05 -1.07 -7.01
N VAL A 257 -9.82 -0.84 -7.44
CA VAL A 257 -9.43 0.29 -8.27
C VAL A 257 -8.67 -0.23 -9.48
N ARG A 258 -9.05 0.24 -10.67
CA ARG A 258 -8.33 -0.01 -11.92
C ARG A 258 -7.96 1.31 -12.57
N GLY A 259 -6.81 1.35 -13.24
CA GLY A 259 -6.34 2.55 -13.93
C GLY A 259 -4.95 2.37 -14.55
N CYS A 260 -4.41 3.49 -15.02
CA CYS A 260 -3.06 3.59 -15.56
C CYS A 260 -2.09 4.05 -14.47
N VAL A 261 -0.90 3.46 -14.41
CA VAL A 261 0.12 3.79 -13.40
C VAL A 261 1.52 3.82 -13.95
N THR A 262 2.39 4.54 -13.26
CA THR A 262 3.85 4.39 -13.39
C THR A 262 4.32 3.07 -12.78
N ALA A 263 5.46 2.54 -13.23
CA ALA A 263 6.05 1.32 -12.66
C ALA A 263 6.27 1.36 -11.13
N SER A 264 6.74 2.48 -10.58
CA SER A 264 7.00 2.67 -9.14
C SER A 264 5.73 2.50 -8.30
N TRP A 265 4.61 3.03 -8.79
CA TRP A 265 3.31 2.94 -8.12
C TRP A 265 2.86 1.51 -7.77
N CYS A 266 3.26 0.52 -8.58
CA CYS A 266 2.89 -0.88 -8.38
C CYS A 266 3.52 -1.52 -7.13
N HIS A 267 4.61 -0.94 -6.62
CA HIS A 267 5.38 -1.50 -5.51
C HIS A 267 5.29 -0.66 -4.23
N ASP A 268 4.91 0.62 -4.36
CA ASP A 268 4.88 1.57 -3.27
C ASP A 268 3.56 1.54 -2.49
N SER A 269 3.57 2.16 -1.30
CA SER A 269 2.41 2.25 -0.40
C SER A 269 1.28 3.16 -0.87
N HIS A 270 1.40 3.75 -2.07
CA HIS A 270 0.51 4.81 -2.56
C HIS A 270 -0.97 4.44 -2.54
N MET A 271 -1.31 3.18 -2.86
CA MET A 271 -2.69 2.71 -2.82
C MET A 271 -3.29 2.77 -1.40
N SER A 272 -2.49 2.48 -0.37
CA SER A 272 -2.92 2.58 1.03
C SER A 272 -3.05 4.02 1.52
N ASP A 273 -2.30 4.94 0.90
CA ASP A 273 -2.25 6.33 1.30
C ASP A 273 -3.38 7.15 0.68
N ILE A 274 -3.75 6.82 -0.56
CA ILE A 274 -4.68 7.59 -1.36
C ILE A 274 -6.10 7.04 -1.29
N PHE A 275 -6.24 5.72 -1.42
CA PHE A 275 -7.53 5.04 -1.40
C PHE A 275 -7.86 4.43 -0.03
N SER A 276 -7.00 4.62 0.98
CA SER A 276 -7.17 4.07 2.33
C SER A 276 -7.38 2.56 2.36
N LEU A 277 -6.84 1.86 1.35
CA LEU A 277 -6.95 0.41 1.22
C LEU A 277 -5.90 -0.30 2.06
N THR A 278 -6.28 -1.40 2.69
CA THR A 278 -5.40 -2.21 3.56
C THR A 278 -5.31 -3.63 3.05
N ARG A 279 -4.26 -4.39 3.40
CA ARG A 279 -4.08 -5.80 2.95
C ARG A 279 -4.20 -5.93 1.43
N LEU A 280 -3.41 -5.12 0.74
CA LEU A 280 -3.53 -4.88 -0.69
C LEU A 280 -3.16 -6.11 -1.53
N SER A 281 -4.01 -6.43 -2.49
CA SER A 281 -3.66 -7.27 -3.64
C SER A 281 -3.48 -6.37 -4.85
N ILE A 282 -2.24 -6.07 -5.22
CA ILE A 282 -1.90 -5.26 -6.39
C ILE A 282 -1.43 -6.18 -7.52
N SER A 283 -1.99 -5.96 -8.71
CA SER A 283 -1.54 -6.55 -9.96
C SER A 283 -1.27 -5.44 -10.97
N CYS A 284 -0.08 -5.47 -11.57
CA CYS A 284 0.28 -4.57 -12.66
C CYS A 284 0.71 -5.38 -13.88
N CYS A 285 0.34 -4.90 -15.05
CA CYS A 285 0.67 -5.54 -16.32
C CYS A 285 0.96 -4.50 -17.40
N LYS A 286 1.76 -4.91 -18.40
CA LYS A 286 2.05 -4.11 -19.58
C LYS A 286 1.20 -4.59 -20.75
N GLY A 287 0.72 -3.64 -21.54
CA GLY A 287 -0.10 -3.89 -22.72
C GLY A 287 -1.54 -3.43 -22.55
N THR A 288 -2.14 -3.01 -23.65
CA THR A 288 -3.49 -2.45 -23.66
C THR A 288 -4.53 -3.45 -23.15
N GLY A 289 -5.35 -2.99 -22.19
CA GLY A 289 -6.49 -3.74 -21.66
C GLY A 289 -6.13 -4.97 -20.82
N CYS A 290 -4.86 -5.16 -20.43
CA CYS A 290 -4.43 -6.37 -19.72
C CYS A 290 -5.04 -6.48 -18.30
N ASN A 291 -5.54 -5.38 -17.73
CA ASN A 291 -6.27 -5.36 -16.46
C ASN A 291 -7.79 -5.52 -16.67
N HIS A 292 -8.21 -6.39 -17.59
CA HIS A 292 -9.62 -6.67 -17.85
C HIS A 292 -10.28 -7.40 -16.65
N PRO A 293 -11.54 -7.07 -16.25
CA PRO A 293 -12.23 -7.75 -15.14
C PRO A 293 -12.33 -9.28 -15.27
N ALA A 294 -12.56 -9.80 -16.49
CA ALA A 294 -12.58 -11.24 -16.76
C ALA A 294 -11.26 -11.99 -16.42
N SER A 295 -10.12 -11.29 -16.33
CA SER A 295 -8.86 -11.88 -15.91
C SER A 295 -8.84 -12.27 -14.42
N ASP A 296 -9.78 -11.75 -13.61
CA ASP A 296 -9.95 -12.09 -12.19
C ASP A 296 -10.30 -13.57 -11.98
N ILE A 297 -10.97 -14.19 -12.96
CA ILE A 297 -11.42 -15.59 -12.89
C ILE A 297 -10.22 -16.55 -12.95
N GLN A 298 -9.16 -16.21 -13.69
CA GLN A 298 -7.96 -17.04 -13.78
C GLN A 298 -7.16 -17.05 -12.48
N TYR A 299 -7.11 -15.93 -11.74
CA TYR A 299 -6.38 -15.86 -10.47
C TYR A 299 -7.09 -16.62 -9.34
N ARG A 300 -8.43 -16.57 -9.27
CA ARG A 300 -9.22 -17.39 -8.32
C ARG A 300 -9.26 -18.87 -8.68
N SER A 301 -8.98 -19.23 -9.93
CA SER A 301 -8.96 -20.62 -10.40
C SER A 301 -7.58 -21.29 -10.27
N GLY A 302 -6.58 -20.61 -9.69
CA GLY A 302 -5.28 -21.19 -9.33
C GLY A 302 -5.31 -22.18 -8.15
N GLY A 303 -6.46 -22.80 -7.89
CA GLY A 303 -6.57 -23.92 -6.97
C GLY A 303 -6.10 -25.20 -7.65
N ALA A 304 -5.05 -25.81 -7.09
CA ALA A 304 -4.47 -27.14 -7.34
C ALA A 304 -4.51 -27.67 -8.79
N PRO A 305 -3.36 -28.03 -9.40
CA PRO A 305 -3.40 -28.73 -10.68
C PRO A 305 -4.21 -30.01 -10.50
N ARG A 306 -5.36 -30.08 -11.19
CA ARG A 306 -6.11 -31.33 -11.33
C ARG A 306 -5.13 -32.37 -11.86
N PRO A 307 -4.99 -33.55 -11.23
CA PRO A 307 -4.20 -34.62 -11.82
C PRO A 307 -4.82 -34.91 -13.20
N GLY A 308 -4.03 -34.65 -14.24
CA GLY A 308 -4.41 -34.96 -15.61
C GLY A 308 -4.71 -36.47 -15.74
N PRO A 309 -5.57 -36.86 -16.70
CA PRO A 309 -5.90 -38.25 -16.92
C PRO A 309 -4.63 -39.02 -17.26
N VAL A 310 -4.30 -40.01 -16.44
CA VAL A 310 -3.19 -40.94 -16.67
C VAL A 310 -3.49 -41.69 -17.97
N PRO A 311 -2.62 -41.65 -18.99
CA PRO A 311 -2.80 -42.49 -20.16
C PRO A 311 -2.52 -43.95 -19.75
N LEU A 312 -3.56 -44.79 -19.82
CA LEU A 312 -3.45 -46.25 -19.76
C LEU A 312 -2.61 -46.72 -20.96
N SER A 313 -1.33 -46.98 -20.74
CA SER A 313 -0.47 -47.68 -21.69
C SER A 313 -0.78 -49.19 -21.61
N LEU A 314 -1.53 -49.67 -22.61
CA LEU A 314 -1.72 -51.08 -22.92
C LEU A 314 -0.48 -51.60 -23.66
N ALA A 315 0.43 -52.24 -22.93
CA ALA A 315 1.50 -53.10 -23.43
C ALA A 315 2.03 -53.89 -22.22
N SER A 316 2.06 -55.22 -22.13
CA SER A 316 1.91 -56.28 -23.11
C SER A 316 1.56 -57.56 -22.34
N THR A 317 0.58 -58.31 -22.82
CA THR A 317 0.35 -59.72 -22.48
C THR A 317 1.41 -60.58 -23.19
N LEU A 318 2.15 -61.44 -22.47
CA LEU A 318 2.26 -62.88 -22.75
C LEU A 318 3.25 -63.61 -21.81
N LEU A 319 2.91 -64.88 -21.55
CA LEU A 319 3.68 -66.01 -20.96
C LEU A 319 3.55 -66.17 -19.44
N VAL A 320 3.10 -67.28 -18.84
CA VAL A 320 2.69 -68.64 -19.27
C VAL A 320 1.81 -69.17 -18.12
N ILE A 321 0.68 -69.83 -18.43
CA ILE A 321 -0.07 -70.64 -17.46
C ILE A 321 0.29 -72.13 -17.69
N ILE A 322 0.28 -72.89 -16.59
CA ILE A 322 0.00 -74.33 -16.45
C ILE A 322 1.23 -75.25 -16.38
N ARG A 323 1.45 -75.81 -15.17
CA ARG A 323 1.38 -77.24 -14.75
C ARG A 323 1.61 -77.23 -13.22
N LEU A 324 0.65 -77.45 -12.31
CA LEU A 324 -0.15 -78.65 -12.02
C LEU A 324 0.61 -79.97 -12.22
N TRP A 325 1.30 -80.45 -11.18
CA TRP A 325 1.18 -81.81 -10.59
C TRP A 325 2.26 -82.10 -9.54
N GLY A 326 1.84 -82.68 -8.41
CA GLY A 326 2.64 -83.47 -7.45
C GLY A 326 3.52 -82.65 -6.49
N GLY A 327 3.41 -82.72 -5.17
CA GLY A 327 3.02 -83.85 -4.34
C GLY A 327 4.23 -84.31 -3.51
N VAL A 328 4.17 -84.02 -2.20
CA VAL A 328 4.58 -84.86 -1.06
C VAL A 328 6.05 -85.30 -0.89
N LEU A 329 6.65 -84.94 0.26
CA LEU A 329 7.33 -85.81 1.25
C LEU A 329 7.84 -84.90 2.40
N LEU A 330 7.15 -84.82 3.56
CA LEU A 330 7.13 -85.71 4.74
C LEU A 330 8.29 -85.49 5.74
N TRP A 331 7.86 -84.98 6.91
CA TRP A 331 8.32 -85.23 8.30
C TRP A 331 9.80 -85.13 8.67
N THR A 332 10.10 -84.18 9.56
CA THR A 332 10.30 -84.42 11.02
C THR A 332 9.89 -83.19 11.81
#